data_AF-A0A6J4BTF5-F1
#
_entry.id   AF-A0A6J4BTF5-F1
#
_cell.length_a   1.000
_cell.length_b   1.000
_cell.length_c   1.000
_cell.angle_alpha   90.00
_cell.angle_beta   90.00
_cell.angle_gamma   90.00
#
_symmetry.space_group_name_H-M   'P 1'
#
loop_
_entity.id
_entity.type
_entity.pdbx_description
1 polymer ?
#
loop_
_entity_poly.entity_id
_entity_poly.type
_entity_poly.pdbx_seq_one_letter_code
_entity_poly.pdbx_strand_id
1 'polypeptide(L)'
;MFEPLDLRRIGDSIFFALTLKVPKGARYRYLLIVEGNVVADPINPQIQITASGQIWSSFFTWAYNQPISFERWEFTILERLTRHILPFNSKEAQNFLGREGGGGNGGHLYRLDISVGVANYIDKVVAREERHRLYAYKTCLEMIDAVLRRREMRVPPEAMEERLYVSLYDDMASGAAALFEHGWDRMRYNDPADFLRLLRRHAMTGAFAHPKYGGNPGGMAWAFLSEHFTGSDGKTAFDWRRGQEKPLGTSTEYRG
;
A
#
# COMPACT_ATOMS: atom_id res chain seq x y z
N MET A 1 24.07 3.52 -22.92
CA MET A 1 24.72 4.35 -21.89
C MET A 1 23.88 5.61 -21.77
N PHE A 2 23.42 5.97 -20.56
CA PHE A 2 22.59 7.17 -20.37
C PHE A 2 23.51 8.39 -20.24
N GLU A 3 23.10 9.52 -20.81
CA GLU A 3 23.82 10.78 -20.67
C GLU A 3 23.71 11.28 -19.22
N PRO A 4 24.84 11.60 -18.54
CA PRO A 4 24.81 12.20 -17.22
C PRO A 4 24.08 13.55 -17.23
N LEU A 5 23.31 13.83 -16.18
CA LEU A 5 22.64 15.11 -16.00
C LEU A 5 23.26 15.84 -14.81
N ASP A 6 23.66 17.08 -15.03
CA ASP A 6 24.30 17.90 -14.00
C ASP A 6 23.32 18.33 -12.91
N LEU A 7 23.68 18.09 -11.65
CA LEU A 7 22.98 18.66 -10.51
C LEU A 7 23.43 20.11 -10.29
N ARG A 8 22.52 20.96 -9.83
CA ARG A 8 22.79 22.37 -9.51
C ARG A 8 22.86 22.58 -8.00
N ARG A 9 23.87 23.32 -7.54
CA ARG A 9 23.96 23.72 -6.13
C ARG A 9 22.77 24.62 -5.75
N ILE A 10 22.14 24.35 -4.62
CA ILE A 10 21.01 25.14 -4.12
C ILE A 10 21.56 26.33 -3.33
N GLY A 11 21.63 27.50 -3.96
CA GLY A 11 22.15 28.73 -3.35
C GLY A 11 23.53 28.52 -2.71
N ASP A 12 23.66 28.95 -1.45
CA ASP A 12 24.91 28.81 -0.68
C ASP A 12 24.96 27.53 0.18
N SER A 13 24.05 26.59 -0.02
CA SER A 13 23.99 25.34 0.76
C SER A 13 24.99 24.28 0.27
N ILE A 14 25.13 23.22 1.05
CA ILE A 14 25.89 22.02 0.63
C ILE A 14 25.06 21.07 -0.25
N PHE A 15 23.80 21.40 -0.53
CA PHE A 15 22.89 20.53 -1.27
C PHE A 15 22.91 20.82 -2.77
N PHE A 16 22.81 19.75 -3.55
CA PHE A 16 22.67 19.78 -4.99
C PHE A 16 21.30 19.20 -5.37
N ALA A 17 20.67 19.77 -6.39
CA ALA A 17 19.38 19.31 -6.87
C ALA A 17 19.26 19.39 -8.38
N LEU A 18 18.40 18.52 -8.92
CA LEU A 18 18.01 18.48 -10.31
C LEU A 18 16.49 18.29 -10.37
N THR A 19 15.81 19.10 -11.16
CA THR A 19 14.37 18.97 -11.41
C THR A 19 14.16 18.38 -12.80
N LEU A 20 13.45 17.26 -12.88
CA LEU A 20 13.18 16.54 -14.11
C LEU A 20 11.68 16.41 -14.36
N LYS A 21 11.27 16.52 -15.62
CA LYS A 21 9.93 16.13 -16.06
C LYS A 21 9.99 14.69 -16.54
N VAL A 22 9.24 13.81 -15.89
CA VAL A 22 9.17 12.38 -16.22
C VAL A 22 7.71 11.91 -16.28
N PRO A 23 7.41 10.87 -17.08
CA PRO A 23 6.08 10.25 -17.08
C PRO A 23 5.58 9.79 -15.70
N LYS A 24 4.25 9.87 -15.51
CA LYS A 24 3.57 9.32 -14.34
C LYS A 24 3.44 7.78 -14.46
N GLY A 25 3.10 7.11 -13.36
CA GLY A 25 2.83 5.68 -13.33
C GLY A 25 4.06 4.79 -13.51
N ALA A 26 5.26 5.33 -13.27
CA ALA A 26 6.51 4.64 -13.59
C ALA A 26 7.50 4.66 -12.42
N ARG A 27 8.30 3.61 -12.34
CA ARG A 27 9.48 3.53 -11.47
C ARG A 27 10.72 3.86 -12.29
N TYR A 28 11.50 4.79 -11.77
CA TYR A 28 12.76 5.25 -12.34
C TYR A 28 13.93 4.80 -11.49
N ARG A 29 15.07 4.61 -12.13
CA ARG A 29 16.34 4.27 -11.48
C ARG A 29 17.39 5.31 -11.84
N TYR A 30 18.28 5.60 -10.90
CA TYR A 30 19.41 6.51 -11.09
C TYR A 30 20.61 6.08 -10.25
N LEU A 31 21.77 6.61 -10.61
CA LEU A 31 23.01 6.56 -9.86
C LEU A 31 23.56 7.99 -9.81
N LEU A 32 24.31 8.31 -8.76
CA LEU A 32 25.03 9.57 -8.65
C LEU A 32 26.45 9.39 -9.18
N ILE A 33 27.01 10.45 -9.75
CA ILE A 33 28.42 10.54 -10.07
C ILE A 33 29.04 11.53 -9.08
N VAL A 34 29.83 11.03 -8.15
CA VAL A 34 30.51 11.82 -7.12
C VAL A 34 32.00 11.68 -7.34
N GLU A 35 32.67 12.77 -7.70
CA GLU A 35 34.12 12.79 -7.97
C GLU A 35 34.54 11.74 -9.02
N GLY A 36 33.72 11.56 -10.07
CA GLY A 36 33.94 10.57 -11.12
C GLY A 36 33.53 9.14 -10.78
N ASN A 37 33.14 8.86 -9.53
CA ASN A 37 32.70 7.54 -9.09
C ASN A 37 31.19 7.40 -9.20
N VAL A 38 30.73 6.30 -9.79
CA VAL A 38 29.31 5.96 -9.89
C VAL A 38 28.87 5.24 -8.62
N VAL A 39 27.95 5.84 -7.87
CA VAL A 39 27.46 5.33 -6.59
C VAL A 39 25.94 5.39 -6.50
N ALA A 40 25.33 4.49 -5.73
CA ALA A 40 23.94 4.65 -5.33
C ALA A 40 23.82 5.83 -4.35
N ASP A 41 22.70 6.54 -4.42
CA ASP A 41 22.33 7.57 -3.44
C ASP A 41 22.25 6.95 -2.04
N PRO A 42 23.12 7.36 -1.10
CA PRO A 42 23.19 6.78 0.24
C PRO A 42 22.03 7.21 1.15
N ILE A 43 21.29 8.27 0.77
CA ILE A 43 20.18 8.82 1.56
C ILE A 43 18.86 8.21 1.11
N ASN A 44 18.67 7.99 -0.20
CA ASN A 44 17.42 7.46 -0.72
C ASN A 44 17.23 5.97 -0.34
N PRO A 45 16.26 5.62 0.52
CA PRO A 45 16.07 4.24 0.96
C PRO A 45 15.49 3.31 -0.13
N GLN A 46 15.01 3.88 -1.24
CA GLN A 46 14.36 3.15 -2.32
C GLN A 46 15.42 2.62 -3.29
N ILE A 47 15.70 1.32 -3.23
CA ILE A 47 16.69 0.67 -4.09
C ILE A 47 16.06 -0.35 -5.05
N GLN A 48 16.71 -0.57 -6.18
CA GLN A 48 16.40 -1.65 -7.12
C GLN A 48 17.67 -2.44 -7.41
N ILE A 49 17.59 -3.76 -7.24
CA ILE A 49 18.67 -4.68 -7.60
C ILE A 49 18.36 -5.23 -8.99
N THR A 50 19.28 -5.07 -9.93
CA THR A 50 19.13 -5.62 -11.29
C THR A 50 19.45 -7.11 -11.34
N ALA A 51 19.12 -7.77 -12.45
CA ALA A 51 19.50 -9.17 -12.67
C ALA A 51 21.01 -9.42 -12.60
N SER A 52 21.82 -8.39 -12.86
CA SER A 52 23.28 -8.42 -12.71
C SER A 52 23.78 -8.20 -11.28
N GLY A 53 22.88 -8.07 -10.29
CA GLY A 53 23.23 -7.79 -8.90
C GLY A 53 23.59 -6.33 -8.61
N GLN A 54 23.51 -5.43 -9.61
CA GLN A 54 23.84 -4.02 -9.41
C GLN A 54 22.72 -3.32 -8.63
N ILE A 55 23.12 -2.55 -7.61
CA ILE A 55 22.21 -1.74 -6.80
C ILE A 55 22.04 -0.38 -7.48
N TRP A 56 20.79 0.01 -7.70
CA TRP A 56 20.40 1.32 -8.20
C TRP A 56 19.54 2.02 -7.16
N SER A 57 19.72 3.32 -7.00
CA SER A 57 18.70 4.14 -6.35
C SER A 57 17.51 4.27 -7.27
N SER A 58 16.33 4.37 -6.68
CA SER A 58 15.09 4.40 -7.45
C SER A 58 14.07 5.35 -6.83
N PHE A 59 13.14 5.80 -7.63
CA PHE A 59 11.95 6.50 -7.16
C PHE A 59 10.79 6.12 -8.05
N PHE A 60 9.58 6.41 -7.63
CA PHE A 60 8.39 6.11 -8.41
C PHE A 60 7.45 7.31 -8.43
N THR A 61 6.85 7.53 -9.59
CA THR A 61 5.91 8.64 -9.80
C THR A 61 4.52 8.26 -9.35
N TRP A 62 3.64 9.27 -9.26
CA TRP A 62 2.24 9.08 -8.90
C TRP A 62 1.56 8.09 -9.84
N ALA A 63 0.54 7.38 -9.34
CA ALA A 63 -0.17 6.31 -10.03
C ALA A 63 0.66 5.02 -10.30
N TYR A 64 1.88 4.91 -9.77
CA TYR A 64 2.61 3.63 -9.82
C TYR A 64 1.94 2.59 -8.89
N ASN A 65 1.40 1.55 -9.50
CA ASN A 65 0.51 0.56 -8.87
C ASN A 65 1.10 -0.84 -8.74
N GLN A 66 2.37 -1.03 -9.11
CA GLN A 66 3.06 -2.31 -8.96
C GLN A 66 3.79 -2.37 -7.62
N PRO A 67 3.90 -3.54 -6.96
CA PRO A 67 4.67 -3.67 -5.72
C PRO A 67 6.13 -3.20 -5.85
N ILE A 68 6.68 -2.67 -4.75
CA ILE A 68 8.07 -2.17 -4.65
C ILE A 68 8.86 -2.99 -3.64
N SER A 69 8.27 -3.19 -2.46
CA SER A 69 8.92 -3.76 -1.29
C SER A 69 8.49 -5.21 -1.04
N PHE A 70 7.26 -5.54 -1.42
CA PHE A 70 6.67 -6.86 -1.19
C PHE A 70 6.76 -7.78 -2.40
N GLU A 71 7.03 -9.04 -2.11
CA GLU A 71 6.87 -10.14 -3.06
C GLU A 71 5.38 -10.43 -3.30
N ARG A 72 5.09 -11.16 -4.39
CA ARG A 72 3.70 -11.43 -4.78
C ARG A 72 2.89 -12.13 -3.67
N TRP A 73 3.50 -13.09 -2.97
CA TRP A 73 2.84 -13.85 -1.92
C TRP A 73 2.57 -12.97 -0.68
N GLU A 74 3.54 -12.13 -0.29
CA GLU A 74 3.40 -11.15 0.79
C GLU A 74 2.27 -10.17 0.52
N PHE A 75 2.25 -9.64 -0.70
CA PHE A 75 1.22 -8.71 -1.14
C PHE A 75 -0.16 -9.34 -1.08
N THR A 76 -0.27 -10.62 -1.41
CA THR A 76 -1.55 -11.35 -1.36
C THR A 76 -2.04 -11.56 0.07
N ILE A 77 -1.16 -11.97 1.00
CA ILE A 77 -1.53 -12.09 2.42
C ILE A 77 -1.92 -10.72 2.99
N LEU A 78 -1.17 -9.67 2.65
CA LEU A 78 -1.48 -8.31 3.07
C LEU A 78 -2.84 -7.83 2.54
N GLU A 79 -3.17 -8.16 1.30
CA GLU A 79 -4.46 -7.89 0.68
C GLU A 79 -5.59 -8.55 1.50
N ARG A 80 -5.43 -9.84 1.84
CA ARG A 80 -6.40 -10.59 2.65
C ARG A 80 -6.59 -10.01 4.05
N LEU A 81 -5.51 -9.63 4.74
CA LEU A 81 -5.59 -9.07 6.09
C LEU A 81 -6.22 -7.67 6.09
N THR A 82 -5.88 -6.83 5.12
CA THR A 82 -6.44 -5.47 5.01
C THR A 82 -7.92 -5.51 4.65
N ARG A 83 -8.37 -6.50 3.87
CA ARG A 83 -9.79 -6.76 3.62
C ARG A 83 -10.54 -6.97 4.93
N HIS A 84 -10.01 -7.75 5.87
CA HIS A 84 -10.66 -8.00 7.17
C HIS A 84 -10.80 -6.74 8.05
N ILE A 85 -9.88 -5.77 7.93
CA ILE A 85 -9.87 -4.57 8.79
C ILE A 85 -10.91 -3.54 8.37
N LEU A 86 -11.16 -3.40 7.07
CA LEU A 86 -11.94 -2.29 6.54
C LEU A 86 -13.45 -2.58 6.64
N PRO A 87 -14.27 -1.56 6.94
CA PRO A 87 -15.73 -1.72 7.09
C PRO A 87 -16.44 -2.01 5.76
N PHE A 88 -15.73 -2.08 4.64
CA PHE A 88 -16.30 -2.24 3.30
C PHE A 88 -16.82 -3.64 2.98
N ASN A 89 -16.63 -4.61 3.88
CA ASN A 89 -17.19 -5.95 3.74
C ASN A 89 -18.56 -6.12 4.38
N SER A 90 -19.15 -5.07 4.97
CA SER A 90 -20.56 -5.15 5.39
C SER A 90 -21.44 -5.31 4.14
N LYS A 91 -22.58 -6.00 4.28
CA LYS A 91 -23.55 -6.13 3.19
C LYS A 91 -24.02 -4.76 2.70
N GLU A 92 -24.17 -3.76 3.59
CA GLU A 92 -24.52 -2.40 3.16
C GLU A 92 -23.43 -1.76 2.31
N ALA A 93 -22.16 -1.87 2.71
CA ALA A 93 -21.04 -1.32 1.96
C ALA A 93 -20.90 -2.01 0.59
N GLN A 94 -20.99 -3.34 0.53
CA GLN A 94 -20.99 -4.09 -0.72
C GLN A 94 -22.13 -3.67 -1.66
N ASN A 95 -23.34 -3.46 -1.13
CA ASN A 95 -24.50 -3.01 -1.90
C ASN A 95 -24.33 -1.57 -2.43
N PHE A 96 -23.76 -0.66 -1.64
CA PHE A 96 -23.46 0.70 -2.07
C PHE A 96 -22.45 0.71 -3.22
N LEU A 97 -21.34 -0.02 -3.04
CA LEU A 97 -20.26 -0.10 -4.01
C LEU A 97 -20.70 -0.78 -5.33
N GLY A 98 -21.61 -1.74 -5.26
CA GLY A 98 -22.23 -2.36 -6.44
C GLY A 98 -23.13 -1.41 -7.25
N ARG A 99 -23.70 -0.36 -6.63
CA ARG A 99 -24.53 0.65 -7.31
C ARG A 99 -23.68 1.68 -8.07
N GLU A 100 -22.60 2.16 -7.47
CA GLU A 100 -21.68 3.13 -8.09
C GLU A 100 -20.88 2.54 -9.27
N GLY A 101 -20.56 1.24 -9.24
CA GLY A 101 -19.84 0.55 -10.32
C GLY A 101 -20.67 0.22 -11.59
N GLY A 102 -21.96 0.57 -11.62
CA GLY A 102 -22.93 0.11 -12.62
C GLY A 102 -23.17 1.02 -13.83
N GLY A 103 -22.48 2.15 -13.96
CA GLY A 103 -22.74 3.14 -15.01
C GLY A 103 -21.79 3.09 -16.21
N GLY A 104 -22.08 2.24 -17.22
CA GLY A 104 -21.62 2.40 -18.61
C GLY A 104 -20.13 2.11 -18.92
N ASN A 105 -19.89 1.04 -19.69
CA ASN A 105 -18.63 0.77 -20.42
C ASN A 105 -17.30 0.81 -19.63
N GLY A 106 -17.28 0.18 -18.45
CA GLY A 106 -16.07 0.00 -17.64
C GLY A 106 -15.78 -1.46 -17.31
N GLY A 107 -15.77 -2.36 -18.30
CA GLY A 107 -15.68 -3.83 -18.15
C GLY A 107 -14.46 -4.41 -17.38
N HIS A 108 -13.63 -3.60 -16.74
CA HIS A 108 -12.54 -4.04 -15.84
C HIS A 108 -12.27 -3.10 -14.65
N LEU A 109 -13.15 -2.13 -14.36
CA LEU A 109 -12.90 -1.14 -13.30
C LEU A 109 -13.49 -1.58 -11.95
N TYR A 110 -12.62 -2.16 -11.12
CA TYR A 110 -12.65 -2.15 -9.65
C TYR A 110 -13.93 -2.67 -8.97
N ARG A 111 -14.09 -4.01 -8.91
CA ARG A 111 -14.81 -4.62 -7.79
C ARG A 111 -14.05 -4.27 -6.50
N LEU A 112 -14.73 -3.68 -5.52
CA LEU A 112 -14.14 -3.34 -4.21
C LEU A 112 -13.99 -4.53 -3.25
N ASP A 113 -14.01 -5.76 -3.78
CA ASP A 113 -13.40 -6.93 -3.11
C ASP A 113 -11.87 -6.76 -2.97
N ILE A 114 -11.31 -5.70 -3.53
CA ILE A 114 -9.91 -5.57 -3.85
C ILE A 114 -9.27 -4.49 -2.94
N SER A 115 -8.50 -4.92 -1.95
CA SER A 115 -7.60 -4.07 -1.15
C SER A 115 -6.36 -3.61 -1.94
N VAL A 116 -6.40 -3.62 -3.27
CA VAL A 116 -5.34 -3.17 -4.20
C VAL A 116 -5.04 -1.68 -4.05
N GLY A 117 -5.90 -0.88 -3.45
CA GLY A 117 -5.51 0.45 -2.99
C GLY A 117 -4.69 0.41 -1.70
N VAL A 118 -5.19 -0.27 -0.68
CA VAL A 118 -4.61 -0.19 0.67
C VAL A 118 -3.30 -0.98 0.79
N ALA A 119 -3.23 -2.18 0.24
CA ALA A 119 -1.98 -2.94 0.19
C ALA A 119 -0.91 -2.20 -0.63
N ASN A 120 -1.30 -1.54 -1.73
CA ASN A 120 -0.40 -0.71 -2.53
C ASN A 120 0.06 0.55 -1.75
N TYR A 121 -0.85 1.22 -1.05
CA TYR A 121 -0.50 2.32 -0.14
C TYR A 121 0.53 1.87 0.91
N ILE A 122 0.28 0.72 1.57
CA ILE A 122 1.21 0.15 2.55
C ILE A 122 2.58 -0.10 1.90
N ASP A 123 2.61 -0.73 0.72
CA ASP A 123 3.85 -0.94 -0.04
C ASP A 123 4.60 0.37 -0.34
N LYS A 124 3.88 1.47 -0.64
CA LYS A 124 4.47 2.77 -0.97
C LYS A 124 5.03 3.47 0.25
N VAL A 125 4.28 3.47 1.36
CA VAL A 125 4.71 4.15 2.58
C VAL A 125 5.91 3.43 3.21
N VAL A 126 5.93 2.09 3.20
CA VAL A 126 7.09 1.33 3.70
C VAL A 126 8.26 1.30 2.72
N ALA A 127 8.08 1.70 1.46
CA ALA A 127 9.20 1.95 0.55
C ALA A 127 9.90 3.29 0.86
N ARG A 128 9.26 4.20 1.61
CA ARG A 128 9.67 5.59 1.79
C ARG A 128 9.64 6.03 3.26
N GLU A 129 8.60 6.74 3.68
CA GLU A 129 8.51 7.46 4.95
C GLU A 129 8.56 6.49 6.14
N GLU A 130 7.99 5.31 5.97
CA GLU A 130 7.94 4.25 6.99
C GLU A 130 8.86 3.07 6.65
N ARG A 131 10.00 3.32 5.98
CA ARG A 131 10.96 2.26 5.63
C ARG A 131 11.44 1.44 6.82
N HIS A 132 11.57 2.07 7.98
CA HIS A 132 11.93 1.44 9.25
C HIS A 132 10.90 0.38 9.70
N ARG A 133 9.65 0.41 9.18
CA ARG A 133 8.61 -0.60 9.44
C ARG A 133 8.62 -1.78 8.47
N LEU A 134 9.34 -1.71 7.35
CA LEU A 134 9.34 -2.81 6.37
C LEU A 134 9.79 -4.14 7.01
N TYR A 135 10.75 -4.10 7.93
CA TYR A 135 11.20 -5.29 8.66
C TYR A 135 10.05 -6.01 9.38
N ALA A 136 9.17 -5.26 10.05
CA ALA A 136 8.01 -5.81 10.75
C ALA A 136 7.08 -6.53 9.77
N TYR A 137 6.81 -5.92 8.61
CA TYR A 137 5.98 -6.54 7.57
C TYR A 137 6.62 -7.80 7.00
N LYS A 138 7.87 -7.76 6.53
CA LYS A 138 8.55 -8.94 5.96
C LYS A 138 8.55 -10.10 6.96
N THR A 139 8.89 -9.80 8.21
CA THR A 139 9.00 -10.78 9.28
C THR A 139 7.64 -11.36 9.68
N CYS A 140 6.63 -10.51 9.88
CA CYS A 140 5.30 -10.97 10.27
C CYS A 140 4.55 -11.67 9.14
N LEU A 141 4.67 -11.22 7.88
CA LEU A 141 4.01 -11.87 6.74
C LEU A 141 4.57 -13.28 6.50
N GLU A 142 5.87 -13.48 6.69
CA GLU A 142 6.49 -14.81 6.65
C GLU A 142 5.95 -15.72 7.77
N MET A 143 5.87 -15.21 9.01
CA MET A 143 5.30 -15.99 10.12
C MET A 143 3.82 -16.27 9.94
N ILE A 144 3.06 -15.34 9.36
CA ILE A 144 1.64 -15.54 9.02
C ILE A 144 1.50 -16.63 7.95
N ASP A 145 2.32 -16.61 6.90
CA ASP A 145 2.35 -17.67 5.88
C ASP A 145 2.62 -19.04 6.54
N ALA A 146 3.61 -19.12 7.43
CA ALA A 146 3.92 -20.35 8.17
C ALA A 146 2.74 -20.85 9.02
N VAL A 147 2.10 -19.95 9.78
CA VAL A 147 0.93 -20.27 10.61
C VAL A 147 -0.24 -20.74 9.76
N LEU A 148 -0.52 -20.05 8.65
CA LEU A 148 -1.62 -20.42 7.75
C LEU A 148 -1.38 -21.80 7.12
N ARG A 149 -0.17 -22.06 6.61
CA ARG A 149 0.20 -23.37 6.03
C ARG A 149 0.18 -24.51 7.04
N ARG A 150 0.41 -24.22 8.32
CA ARG A 150 0.27 -25.20 9.41
C ARG A 150 -1.19 -25.52 9.72
N ARG A 151 -2.09 -24.53 9.62
CA ARG A 151 -3.54 -24.71 9.83
C ARG A 151 -4.21 -25.41 8.65
N GLU A 152 -3.78 -25.10 7.42
CA GLU A 152 -4.29 -25.70 6.19
C GLU A 152 -3.13 -25.94 5.22
N MET A 153 -2.75 -27.20 5.06
CA MET A 153 -1.60 -27.61 4.25
C MET A 153 -1.91 -27.70 2.75
N ARG A 154 -3.18 -27.93 2.37
CA ARG A 154 -3.55 -28.28 0.99
C ARG A 154 -3.89 -27.07 0.14
N VAL A 155 -4.28 -25.98 0.77
CA VAL A 155 -4.74 -24.77 0.10
C VAL A 155 -3.70 -23.68 0.30
N PRO A 156 -3.24 -22.99 -0.75
CA PRO A 156 -2.30 -21.90 -0.59
C PRO A 156 -3.00 -20.67 0.03
N PRO A 157 -2.29 -19.81 0.79
CA PRO A 157 -2.89 -18.71 1.56
C PRO A 157 -3.83 -17.79 0.77
N GLU A 158 -3.57 -17.58 -0.51
CA GLU A 158 -4.40 -16.78 -1.42
C GLU A 158 -5.81 -17.36 -1.64
N ALA A 159 -5.94 -18.68 -1.57
CA ALA A 159 -7.17 -19.43 -1.84
C ALA A 159 -7.87 -19.92 -0.56
N MET A 160 -7.26 -19.72 0.61
CA MET A 160 -7.83 -20.11 1.89
C MET A 160 -9.14 -19.37 2.19
N GLU A 161 -10.04 -20.03 2.92
CA GLU A 161 -11.32 -19.46 3.32
C GLU A 161 -11.14 -18.25 4.26
N GLU A 162 -12.07 -17.31 4.22
CA GLU A 162 -12.00 -16.09 5.03
C GLU A 162 -11.99 -16.38 6.54
N ARG A 163 -12.73 -17.40 6.99
CA ARG A 163 -12.75 -17.81 8.41
C ARG A 163 -11.37 -18.13 8.98
N LEU A 164 -10.42 -18.62 8.17
CA LEU A 164 -9.06 -18.91 8.62
C LEU A 164 -8.29 -17.61 8.93
N TYR A 165 -8.52 -16.57 8.13
CA TYR A 165 -7.95 -15.25 8.38
C TYR A 165 -8.61 -14.55 9.57
N VAL A 166 -9.93 -14.72 9.77
CA VAL A 166 -10.63 -14.22 10.97
C VAL A 166 -10.04 -14.86 12.23
N SER A 167 -9.95 -16.19 12.27
CA SER A 167 -9.36 -16.91 13.42
C SER A 167 -7.89 -16.52 13.64
N LEU A 168 -7.09 -16.40 12.58
CA LEU A 168 -5.72 -15.92 12.68
C LEU A 168 -5.68 -14.52 13.33
N TYR A 169 -6.56 -13.63 12.90
CA TYR A 169 -6.65 -12.27 13.41
C TYR A 169 -6.96 -12.25 14.91
N ASP A 170 -7.93 -13.04 15.35
CA ASP A 170 -8.32 -13.18 16.75
C ASP A 170 -7.17 -13.77 17.60
N ASP A 171 -6.48 -14.78 17.07
CA ASP A 171 -5.33 -15.41 17.74
C ASP A 171 -4.17 -14.42 17.88
N MET A 172 -3.89 -13.62 16.86
CA MET A 172 -2.88 -12.56 16.91
C MET A 172 -3.27 -11.44 17.87
N ALA A 173 -4.55 -11.06 17.93
CA ALA A 173 -5.04 -10.01 18.82
C ALA A 173 -5.02 -10.43 20.29
N SER A 174 -5.33 -11.70 20.57
CA SER A 174 -5.35 -12.28 21.92
C SER A 174 -4.00 -12.83 22.39
N GLY A 175 -3.06 -13.03 21.48
CA GLY A 175 -1.79 -13.71 21.78
C GLY A 175 -2.00 -15.19 22.12
N ALA A 176 -2.90 -15.87 21.39
CA ALA A 176 -3.27 -17.26 21.65
C ALA A 176 -2.07 -18.21 21.59
N ALA A 177 -2.03 -19.21 22.47
CA ALA A 177 -0.95 -20.21 22.52
C ALA A 177 -0.75 -20.94 21.17
N ALA A 178 -1.87 -21.30 20.52
CA ALA A 178 -1.89 -21.98 19.23
C ALA A 178 -1.16 -21.19 18.11
N LEU A 179 -1.08 -19.86 18.21
CA LEU A 179 -0.34 -19.05 17.25
C LEU A 179 1.16 -19.39 17.25
N PHE A 180 1.73 -19.59 18.44
CA PHE A 180 3.15 -19.88 18.63
C PHE A 180 3.47 -21.34 18.30
N GLU A 181 2.58 -22.27 18.64
CA GLU A 181 2.69 -23.68 18.24
C GLU A 181 2.66 -23.85 16.71
N HIS A 182 1.92 -23.00 16.01
CA HIS A 182 1.80 -23.02 14.55
C HIS A 182 2.89 -22.22 13.82
N GLY A 183 3.91 -21.70 14.51
CA GLY A 183 5.10 -21.15 13.85
C GLY A 183 5.31 -19.64 14.00
N TRP A 184 4.55 -18.97 14.87
CA TRP A 184 4.92 -17.61 15.27
C TRP A 184 6.12 -17.64 16.21
N ASP A 185 7.24 -17.10 15.76
CA ASP A 185 8.50 -17.06 16.51
C ASP A 185 8.65 -15.75 17.29
N ARG A 186 8.54 -15.85 18.63
CA ARG A 186 8.67 -14.70 19.54
C ARG A 186 10.05 -14.07 19.55
N MET A 187 11.09 -14.81 19.17
CA MET A 187 12.46 -14.27 19.06
C MET A 187 12.61 -13.37 17.85
N ARG A 188 11.81 -13.60 16.79
CA ARG A 188 11.80 -12.78 15.57
C ARG A 188 10.81 -11.62 15.66
N TYR A 189 9.64 -11.82 16.27
CA TYR A 189 8.69 -10.75 16.55
C TYR A 189 7.83 -11.08 17.77
N ASN A 190 8.04 -10.37 18.88
CA ASN A 190 7.49 -10.79 20.17
C ASN A 190 5.98 -10.56 20.33
N ASP A 191 5.41 -9.47 19.79
CA ASP A 191 4.00 -9.09 20.00
C ASP A 191 3.20 -9.10 18.69
N PRO A 192 2.44 -10.18 18.37
CA PRO A 192 1.57 -10.21 17.20
C PRO A 192 0.51 -9.10 17.18
N ALA A 193 0.02 -8.67 18.35
CA ALA A 193 -0.98 -7.61 18.45
C ALA A 193 -0.39 -6.25 18.06
N ASP A 194 0.89 -6.01 18.31
CA ASP A 194 1.59 -4.81 17.84
C ASP A 194 1.61 -4.72 16.31
N PHE A 195 1.89 -5.84 15.63
CA PHE A 195 1.79 -5.88 14.17
C PHE A 195 0.36 -5.60 13.68
N LEU A 196 -0.67 -6.13 14.36
CA LEU A 196 -2.06 -5.80 14.02
C LEU A 196 -2.38 -4.31 14.20
N ARG A 197 -1.85 -3.65 15.25
CA ARG A 197 -2.02 -2.20 15.46
C ARG A 197 -1.35 -1.41 14.33
N LEU A 198 -0.13 -1.78 13.96
CA LEU A 198 0.59 -1.19 12.83
C LEU A 198 -0.20 -1.35 11.52
N LEU A 199 -0.66 -2.57 11.24
CA LEU A 199 -1.42 -2.90 10.05
C LEU A 199 -2.73 -2.11 9.99
N ARG A 200 -3.49 -2.05 11.09
CA ARG A 200 -4.73 -1.26 11.20
C ARG A 200 -4.49 0.22 10.92
N ARG A 201 -3.43 0.79 11.52
CA ARG A 201 -3.07 2.20 11.31
C ARG A 201 -2.84 2.48 9.83
N HIS A 202 -1.98 1.70 9.16
CA HIS A 202 -1.75 1.92 7.73
C HIS A 202 -2.96 1.59 6.85
N ALA A 203 -3.75 0.58 7.22
CA ALA A 203 -4.93 0.22 6.47
C ALA A 203 -5.97 1.35 6.46
N MET A 204 -6.25 1.92 7.65
CA MET A 204 -7.16 3.05 7.79
C MET A 204 -6.60 4.31 7.11
N THR A 205 -5.32 4.64 7.31
CA THR A 205 -4.73 5.80 6.63
C THR A 205 -4.78 5.63 5.12
N GLY A 206 -4.43 4.45 4.59
CA GLY A 206 -4.46 4.17 3.15
C GLY A 206 -5.85 4.17 2.55
N ALA A 207 -6.87 3.72 3.31
CA ALA A 207 -8.26 3.74 2.87
C ALA A 207 -8.77 5.17 2.68
N PHE A 208 -8.31 6.13 3.48
CA PHE A 208 -8.77 7.52 3.44
C PHE A 208 -7.72 8.52 2.92
N ALA A 209 -6.55 8.05 2.50
CA ALA A 209 -5.53 8.88 1.87
C ALA A 209 -6.00 9.40 0.51
N HIS A 210 -5.35 10.46 0.03
CA HIS A 210 -5.58 10.94 -1.34
C HIS A 210 -5.11 9.88 -2.35
N PRO A 211 -5.85 9.64 -3.45
CA PRO A 211 -5.53 8.61 -4.45
C PRO A 211 -4.08 8.60 -4.96
N LYS A 212 -3.50 9.80 -5.14
CA LYS A 212 -2.08 10.01 -5.50
C LYS A 212 -1.03 9.28 -4.64
N TYR A 213 -1.38 8.90 -3.41
CA TYR A 213 -0.49 8.14 -2.51
C TYR A 213 -0.61 6.62 -2.66
N GLY A 214 -1.40 6.15 -3.63
CA GLY A 214 -1.54 4.74 -3.97
C GLY A 214 -2.66 4.02 -3.21
N GLY A 215 -3.39 4.71 -2.32
CA GLY A 215 -4.60 4.25 -1.62
C GLY A 215 -5.89 4.84 -2.20
N ASN A 216 -7.05 4.48 -1.66
CA ASN A 216 -8.37 5.06 -1.99
C ASN A 216 -8.61 5.35 -3.50
N PRO A 217 -8.47 4.36 -4.40
CA PRO A 217 -8.63 4.58 -5.84
C PRO A 217 -10.00 5.20 -6.14
N GLY A 218 -10.02 6.24 -6.97
CA GLY A 218 -11.25 6.95 -7.34
C GLY A 218 -11.94 7.74 -6.21
N GLY A 219 -11.36 7.82 -5.01
CA GLY A 219 -11.99 8.51 -3.88
C GLY A 219 -13.18 7.75 -3.27
N MET A 220 -13.31 6.46 -3.53
CA MET A 220 -14.47 5.65 -3.13
C MET A 220 -14.73 5.63 -1.61
N ALA A 221 -13.67 5.59 -0.79
CA ALA A 221 -13.84 5.67 0.66
C ALA A 221 -14.35 7.04 1.11
N TRP A 222 -14.01 8.10 0.38
CA TRP A 222 -14.52 9.44 0.64
C TRP A 222 -16.00 9.57 0.22
N ALA A 223 -16.38 8.94 -0.90
CA ALA A 223 -17.78 8.81 -1.30
C ALA A 223 -18.60 8.08 -0.23
N PHE A 224 -18.11 6.95 0.28
CA PHE A 224 -18.74 6.23 1.38
C PHE A 224 -18.98 7.12 2.61
N LEU A 225 -17.98 7.91 3.04
CA LEU A 225 -18.15 8.84 4.16
C LEU A 225 -19.21 9.91 3.88
N SER A 226 -19.26 10.45 2.66
CA SER A 226 -20.23 11.49 2.32
C SER A 226 -21.68 11.03 2.37
N GLU A 227 -21.94 9.75 2.17
CA GLU A 227 -23.30 9.20 2.28
C GLU A 227 -23.68 8.82 3.71
N HIS A 228 -22.71 8.40 4.52
CA HIS A 228 -22.97 7.91 5.88
C HIS A 228 -22.96 9.01 6.93
N PHE A 229 -22.32 10.16 6.65
CA PHE A 229 -22.26 11.29 7.56
C PHE A 229 -23.04 12.48 6.99
N THR A 230 -24.29 12.60 7.42
CA THR A 230 -25.15 13.75 7.12
C THR A 230 -25.18 14.74 8.28
N GLY A 231 -25.18 16.03 7.95
CA GLY A 231 -25.40 17.12 8.89
C GLY A 231 -26.86 17.23 9.29
N SER A 232 -27.15 18.08 10.28
CA SER A 232 -28.50 18.34 10.77
C SER A 232 -29.45 18.95 9.72
N ASP A 233 -28.91 19.45 8.61
CA ASP A 233 -29.65 19.98 7.46
C ASP A 233 -29.92 18.93 6.36
N GLY A 234 -29.57 17.66 6.61
CA GLY A 234 -29.73 16.55 5.66
C GLY A 234 -28.71 16.56 4.51
N LYS A 235 -27.76 17.50 4.49
CA LYS A 235 -26.65 17.50 3.51
C LYS A 235 -25.49 16.66 4.04
N THR A 236 -24.61 16.21 3.14
CA THR A 236 -23.36 15.57 3.57
C THR A 236 -22.56 16.51 4.48
N ALA A 237 -22.11 16.00 5.63
CA ALA A 237 -21.15 16.67 6.50
C ALA A 237 -19.71 16.61 5.91
N PHE A 238 -19.52 15.88 4.81
CA PHE A 238 -18.24 15.61 4.18
C PHE A 238 -18.30 15.84 2.65
N ASP A 239 -18.02 17.07 2.21
CA ASP A 239 -17.94 17.45 0.80
C ASP A 239 -16.51 17.28 0.24
N TRP A 240 -16.13 16.03 0.01
CA TRP A 240 -14.80 15.66 -0.47
C TRP A 240 -14.51 16.09 -1.90
N ARG A 241 -15.56 16.29 -2.73
CA ARG A 241 -15.41 16.73 -4.14
C ARG A 241 -14.77 18.12 -4.24
N ARG A 242 -14.94 18.98 -3.22
CA ARG A 242 -14.24 20.27 -3.14
C ARG A 242 -12.75 20.13 -2.86
N GLY A 243 -12.32 19.04 -2.22
CA GLY A 243 -10.91 18.75 -1.92
C GLY A 243 -10.15 18.10 -3.07
N GLN A 244 -10.83 17.71 -4.15
CA GLN A 244 -10.21 17.15 -5.34
C GLN A 244 -9.46 18.23 -6.14
N GLU A 245 -8.17 18.01 -6.38
CA GLU A 245 -7.34 18.91 -7.18
C GLU A 245 -7.82 18.96 -8.64
N LYS A 246 -8.30 20.13 -9.11
CA LYS A 246 -8.64 20.35 -10.52
C LYS A 246 -7.35 20.40 -11.38
N PRO A 247 -7.37 19.86 -12.62
CA PRO A 247 -8.49 19.21 -13.31
C PRO A 247 -8.57 17.69 -13.10
N LEU A 248 -7.62 17.09 -12.38
CA LEU A 248 -7.43 15.65 -12.32
C LEU A 248 -8.55 14.95 -11.56
N GLY A 249 -8.98 15.49 -10.42
CA GLY A 249 -10.00 14.83 -9.60
C GLY A 249 -11.39 14.73 -10.27
N THR A 250 -11.66 15.53 -11.30
CA THR A 250 -12.89 15.49 -12.09
C THR A 250 -12.76 14.72 -13.41
N SER A 251 -11.57 14.19 -13.73
CA SER A 251 -11.36 13.46 -14.98
C SER A 251 -11.86 12.02 -14.86
N THR A 252 -12.63 11.55 -15.85
CA THR A 252 -13.05 10.14 -15.97
C THR A 252 -11.87 9.21 -16.26
N GLU A 253 -10.74 9.74 -16.70
CA GLU A 253 -9.49 9.00 -16.90
C GLU A 253 -8.64 8.90 -15.63
N TYR A 254 -8.99 9.68 -14.60
CA TYR A 254 -8.25 9.70 -13.34
C TYR A 254 -8.61 8.48 -12.49
N ARG A 255 -7.71 7.50 -12.50
CA ARG A 255 -7.83 6.27 -11.68
C ARG A 255 -7.13 6.38 -10.31
N GLY A 256 -6.51 7.53 -10.05
CA GLY A 256 -5.74 7.85 -8.83
C GLY A 256 -4.46 8.66 -9.10
#